data_AF-A0A9R1SND0-F1
#
_entry.id   AF-A0A9R1SND0-F1
#
_cell.length_a   1.000
_cell.length_b   1.000
_cell.length_c   1.000
_cell.angle_alpha   90.00
_cell.angle_beta   90.00
_cell.angle_gamma   90.00
#
_symmetry.space_group_name_H-M   'P 1'
#
loop_
_entity.id
_entity.type
_entity.pdbx_description
1 polymer ?
#
loop_
_entity_poly.entity_id
_entity_poly.type
_entity_poly.pdbx_seq_one_letter_code
_entity_poly.pdbx_strand_id
1 'polypeptide(L)'
;MSWGTDLWDQFENLDKHTQWGIDFLERYAKFVKERLEIEQTYAKQLRSLVKKYCPKRSKEDEPRFTSCLSFYSILNELNDYAGQREVVAEEMGHKVYGELMRYSQDLKGERKHHLQEGRKAQQSLDQCWKHMDNSKKKFERECKEAEKSQLIYERLDSDINATKSEVEKAKSQLYLRQHMAEESKNEYAAQLQNFNSEQWKHFNVAIPQIFKNLQDMDGRRTVKLGEMYQSFAEVEQRVIPIISKCLEGMVTAAKNVDERRDSGIVVESFKSGFEPPGDFPFEDFSQNIQRTGSDGTIGTPKTEGGKPDPKHAVSRTKNKLWLFGKKPKLWALIVA
;
A
#
# COMPACT_ATOMS: atom_id res chain seq x y z
N MET A 1 -11.80 -24.16 24.75
CA MET A 1 -10.82 -23.42 25.57
C MET A 1 -11.15 -21.94 25.47
N SER A 2 -11.26 -21.25 26.60
CA SER A 2 -11.62 -19.84 26.68
C SER A 2 -10.69 -19.12 27.64
N TRP A 3 -10.20 -17.95 27.24
CA TRP A 3 -9.35 -17.11 28.08
C TRP A 3 -10.04 -16.75 29.40
N GLY A 4 -11.37 -16.59 29.38
CA GLY A 4 -12.14 -16.26 30.57
C GLY A 4 -12.17 -17.33 31.67
N THR A 5 -11.90 -18.58 31.33
CA THR A 5 -11.88 -19.69 32.30
C THR A 5 -10.46 -20.20 32.51
N ASP A 6 -9.72 -20.39 31.42
CA ASP A 6 -8.41 -21.05 31.45
C ASP A 6 -7.27 -20.10 31.85
N LEU A 7 -7.49 -18.78 31.77
CA LEU A 7 -6.45 -17.75 31.97
C LEU A 7 -6.86 -16.67 32.98
N TRP A 8 -7.77 -16.97 33.91
CA TRP A 8 -8.39 -16.01 34.84
C TRP A 8 -7.40 -15.16 35.66
N ASP A 9 -6.19 -15.64 35.90
CA ASP A 9 -5.11 -14.98 36.65
C ASP A 9 -4.03 -14.32 35.75
N GLN A 10 -4.17 -14.41 34.43
CA GLN A 10 -3.14 -14.02 33.47
C GLN A 10 -3.31 -12.61 32.87
N PHE A 11 -3.90 -11.67 33.62
CA PHE A 11 -4.22 -10.32 33.14
C PHE A 11 -3.03 -9.63 32.42
N GLU A 12 -1.85 -9.62 33.06
CA GLU A 12 -0.64 -8.98 32.52
C GLU A 12 -0.11 -9.64 31.26
N ASN A 13 -0.27 -10.97 31.14
CA ASN A 13 0.15 -11.70 29.95
C ASN A 13 -0.82 -11.45 28.78
N LEU A 14 -2.13 -11.31 29.05
CA LEU A 14 -3.12 -10.91 28.05
C LEU A 14 -2.92 -9.45 27.59
N ASP A 15 -2.58 -8.54 28.51
CA ASP A 15 -2.18 -7.16 28.18
C ASP A 15 -1.00 -7.20 27.18
N LYS A 16 0.10 -7.87 27.52
CA LYS A 16 1.28 -7.99 26.65
C LYS A 16 0.98 -8.66 25.31
N HIS A 17 0.25 -9.79 25.31
CA HIS A 17 -0.10 -10.54 24.10
C HIS A 17 -0.92 -9.70 23.11
N THR A 18 -1.96 -9.03 23.62
CA THR A 18 -2.80 -8.18 22.77
C THR A 18 -2.06 -6.94 22.27
N GLN A 19 -1.13 -6.39 23.04
CA GLN A 19 -0.25 -5.29 22.56
C GLN A 19 0.67 -5.78 21.44
N TRP A 20 1.34 -6.92 21.65
CA TRP A 20 2.20 -7.52 20.62
C TRP A 20 1.45 -7.77 19.31
N GLY A 21 0.19 -8.23 19.41
CA GLY A 21 -0.68 -8.40 18.25
C GLY A 21 -0.93 -7.11 17.46
N ILE A 22 -1.13 -5.99 18.15
CA ILE A 22 -1.26 -4.67 17.54
C ILE A 22 0.08 -4.24 16.92
N ASP A 23 1.18 -4.40 17.65
CA ASP A 23 2.52 -4.02 17.15
C ASP A 23 2.87 -4.78 15.87
N PHE A 24 2.47 -6.05 15.77
CA PHE A 24 2.65 -6.85 14.57
C PHE A 24 1.78 -6.36 13.40
N LEU A 25 0.51 -6.01 13.66
CA LEU A 25 -0.39 -5.42 12.67
C LEU A 25 0.21 -4.12 12.10
N GLU A 26 0.76 -3.26 12.96
CA GLU A 26 1.39 -1.99 12.55
C GLU A 26 2.69 -2.21 11.79
N ARG A 27 3.48 -3.22 12.17
CA ARG A 27 4.65 -3.64 11.41
C ARG A 27 4.25 -4.07 9.99
N TYR A 28 3.17 -4.84 9.85
CA TYR A 28 2.67 -5.23 8.54
C TYR A 28 2.17 -4.02 7.73
N ALA A 29 1.44 -3.09 8.35
CA ALA A 29 1.03 -1.85 7.70
C ALA A 29 2.23 -1.04 7.17
N LYS A 30 3.31 -0.94 7.96
CA LYS A 30 4.56 -0.30 7.53
C LYS A 30 5.19 -1.02 6.33
N PHE A 31 5.23 -2.36 6.34
CA PHE A 31 5.69 -3.13 5.18
C PHE A 31 4.88 -2.83 3.92
N VAL A 32 3.54 -2.80 4.02
CA VAL A 32 2.66 -2.47 2.88
C VAL A 32 2.92 -1.05 2.37
N LYS A 33 3.17 -0.09 3.27
CA LYS A 33 3.54 1.28 2.91
C LYS A 33 4.86 1.35 2.15
N GLU A 34 5.90 0.65 2.61
CA GLU A 34 7.17 0.63 1.89
C GLU A 34 7.01 -0.06 0.52
N ARG A 35 6.21 -1.13 0.45
CA ARG A 35 5.91 -1.82 -0.82
C ARG A 35 5.19 -0.93 -1.83
N LEU A 36 4.20 -0.13 -1.41
CA LEU A 36 3.48 0.76 -2.34
C LEU A 36 4.36 1.92 -2.80
N GLU A 37 5.25 2.44 -1.95
CA GLU A 37 6.20 3.51 -2.32
C GLU A 37 7.21 3.04 -3.39
N ILE A 38 7.67 1.79 -3.28
CA ILE A 38 8.48 1.14 -4.31
C ILE A 38 7.71 1.08 -5.64
N GLU A 39 6.43 0.69 -5.58
CA GLU A 39 5.57 0.59 -6.77
C GLU A 39 5.36 1.94 -7.47
N GLN A 40 5.06 2.99 -6.71
CA GLN A 40 4.93 4.36 -7.23
C GLN A 40 6.22 4.83 -7.89
N THR A 41 7.36 4.52 -7.27
CA THR A 41 8.67 4.89 -7.81
C THR A 41 8.95 4.17 -9.11
N TYR A 42 8.66 2.86 -9.19
CA TYR A 42 8.82 2.07 -10.40
C TYR A 42 7.95 2.62 -11.55
N ALA A 43 6.66 2.84 -11.31
CA ALA A 43 5.76 3.36 -12.32
C ALA A 43 6.19 4.76 -12.82
N LYS A 44 6.59 5.65 -11.91
CA LYS A 44 7.11 6.98 -12.26
C LYS A 44 8.38 6.92 -13.12
N GLN A 45 9.29 5.98 -12.84
CA GLN A 45 10.48 5.78 -13.65
C GLN A 45 10.11 5.28 -15.06
N LEU A 46 9.13 4.39 -15.20
CA LEU A 46 8.62 3.95 -16.51
C LEU A 46 7.99 5.09 -17.30
N ARG A 47 7.11 5.90 -16.69
CA ARG A 47 6.54 7.10 -17.32
C ARG A 47 7.61 8.06 -17.80
N SER A 48 8.64 8.29 -16.97
CA SER A 48 9.76 9.17 -17.30
C SER A 48 10.58 8.62 -18.47
N LEU A 49 10.77 7.30 -18.52
CA LEU A 49 11.44 6.60 -19.62
C LEU A 49 10.65 6.81 -20.91
N VAL A 50 9.35 6.51 -20.92
CA VAL A 50 8.51 6.70 -22.11
C VAL A 50 8.57 8.14 -22.59
N LYS A 51 8.34 9.11 -21.71
CA LYS A 51 8.39 10.54 -22.05
C LYS A 51 9.74 10.98 -22.65
N LYS A 52 10.85 10.38 -22.20
CA LYS A 52 12.20 10.68 -22.70
C LYS A 52 12.40 10.24 -24.15
N TYR A 53 11.83 9.09 -24.53
CA TYR A 53 12.00 8.49 -25.85
C TYR A 53 10.85 8.78 -26.82
N CYS A 54 9.72 9.31 -26.33
CA CYS A 54 8.67 9.81 -27.21
C CYS A 54 9.18 10.94 -28.11
N PRO A 55 8.78 10.95 -29.40
CA PRO A 55 9.20 11.95 -30.36
C PRO A 55 8.73 13.36 -29.94
N LYS A 56 9.60 14.35 -30.13
CA LYS A 56 9.38 15.76 -29.74
C LYS A 56 8.92 16.66 -30.89
N ARG A 57 8.80 16.13 -32.11
CA ARG A 57 8.58 16.90 -33.35
C ARG A 57 7.13 16.83 -33.83
N SER A 58 6.78 17.75 -34.73
CA SER A 58 5.49 17.79 -35.44
C SER A 58 5.22 16.48 -36.18
N LYS A 59 3.96 16.01 -36.15
CA LYS A 59 3.47 14.83 -36.90
C LYS A 59 3.73 14.90 -38.41
N GLU A 60 3.91 16.09 -38.98
CA GLU A 60 4.18 16.27 -40.42
C GLU A 60 5.62 15.89 -40.82
N ASP A 61 6.57 15.94 -39.88
CA ASP A 61 8.00 15.60 -40.08
C ASP A 61 8.37 14.23 -39.46
N GLU A 62 7.38 13.47 -38.99
CA GLU A 62 7.57 12.25 -38.20
C GLU A 62 7.81 11.02 -39.09
N PRO A 63 8.64 10.05 -38.69
CA PRO A 63 9.07 8.99 -39.61
C PRO A 63 7.89 8.09 -40.00
N ARG A 64 7.61 8.01 -41.30
CA ARG A 64 6.60 7.10 -41.89
C ARG A 64 7.00 5.62 -41.84
N PHE A 65 8.24 5.33 -41.48
CA PHE A 65 8.79 3.98 -41.43
C PHE A 65 8.06 3.15 -40.36
N THR A 66 7.62 1.97 -40.76
CA THR A 66 6.95 0.98 -39.90
C THR A 66 7.81 0.62 -38.70
N SER A 67 9.14 0.56 -38.86
CA SER A 67 10.10 0.37 -37.76
C SER A 67 9.99 1.45 -36.67
N CYS A 68 9.89 2.72 -37.05
CA CYS A 68 9.71 3.82 -36.09
C CYS A 68 8.31 3.84 -35.48
N LEU A 69 7.26 3.65 -36.28
CA LEU A 69 5.87 3.60 -35.81
C LEU A 69 5.63 2.47 -34.81
N SER A 70 6.28 1.32 -35.03
CA SER A 70 6.23 0.16 -34.13
C SER A 70 6.90 0.48 -32.80
N PHE A 71 8.05 1.17 -32.80
CA PHE A 71 8.69 1.64 -31.57
C PHE A 71 7.78 2.59 -30.77
N TYR A 72 7.11 3.54 -31.43
CA TYR A 72 6.17 4.44 -30.75
C TYR A 72 4.96 3.71 -30.18
N SER A 73 4.48 2.67 -30.87
CA SER A 73 3.42 1.80 -30.35
C SER A 73 3.89 1.06 -29.09
N ILE A 74 5.13 0.53 -29.08
CA ILE A 74 5.74 -0.09 -27.89
C ILE A 74 5.84 0.91 -26.73
N LEU A 75 6.22 2.16 -26.99
CA LEU A 75 6.27 3.21 -25.97
C LEU A 75 4.88 3.50 -25.36
N ASN A 76 3.82 3.50 -26.17
CA ASN A 76 2.45 3.66 -25.69
C ASN A 76 2.01 2.49 -24.81
N GLU A 77 2.26 1.25 -25.23
CA GLU A 77 1.94 0.07 -24.41
C GLU A 77 2.72 0.08 -23.08
N LEU A 78 3.97 0.53 -23.08
CA LEU A 78 4.76 0.67 -21.84
C LEU A 78 4.21 1.78 -20.93
N ASN A 79 3.67 2.84 -21.53
CA ASN A 79 3.01 3.92 -20.79
C ASN A 79 1.73 3.43 -20.11
N ASP A 80 0.94 2.61 -20.79
CA ASP A 80 -0.29 2.02 -20.24
C ASP A 80 0.02 0.96 -19.17
N TYR A 81 1.06 0.15 -19.39
CA TYR A 81 1.61 -0.74 -18.37
C TYR A 81 2.01 0.03 -17.10
N ALA A 82 2.72 1.15 -17.24
CA ALA A 82 3.09 2.00 -16.10
C ALA A 82 1.84 2.51 -15.36
N GLY A 83 0.79 2.88 -16.08
CA GLY A 83 -0.50 3.24 -15.50
C GLY A 83 -1.13 2.12 -14.67
N GLN A 84 -1.03 0.86 -15.11
CA GLN A 84 -1.50 -0.27 -14.30
C GLN A 84 -0.70 -0.45 -13.01
N ARG A 85 0.61 -0.16 -13.03
CA ARG A 85 1.43 -0.17 -11.80
C ARG A 85 1.06 0.98 -10.85
N GLU A 86 0.69 2.15 -11.36
CA GLU A 86 0.11 3.25 -10.55
C GLU A 86 -1.19 2.80 -9.88
N VAL A 87 -2.09 2.14 -10.62
CA VAL A 87 -3.34 1.58 -10.07
C VAL A 87 -3.07 0.57 -8.94
N VAL A 88 -2.08 -0.33 -9.09
CA VAL A 88 -1.68 -1.25 -8.00
C VAL A 88 -1.30 -0.46 -6.75
N ALA A 89 -0.49 0.58 -6.89
CA ALA A 89 -0.04 1.37 -5.74
C ALA A 89 -1.19 2.11 -5.04
N GLU A 90 -2.10 2.72 -5.82
CA GLU A 90 -3.27 3.42 -5.30
C GLU A 90 -4.22 2.46 -4.56
N GLU A 91 -4.54 1.34 -5.19
CA GLU A 91 -5.43 0.32 -4.63
C GLU A 91 -4.82 -0.33 -3.38
N MET A 92 -3.51 -0.61 -3.37
CA MET A 92 -2.79 -1.11 -2.18
C MET A 92 -2.82 -0.08 -1.06
N GLY A 93 -2.67 1.20 -1.39
CA GLY A 93 -2.79 2.31 -0.46
C GLY A 93 -4.17 2.39 0.20
N HIS A 94 -5.25 2.22 -0.58
CA HIS A 94 -6.62 2.36 -0.08
C HIS A 94 -7.13 1.09 0.60
N LYS A 95 -7.05 -0.06 -0.08
CA LYS A 95 -7.70 -1.32 0.32
C LYS A 95 -6.90 -2.15 1.32
N VAL A 96 -5.61 -1.85 1.50
CA VAL A 96 -4.75 -2.58 2.44
C VAL A 96 -4.21 -1.63 3.48
N TYR A 97 -3.35 -0.68 3.09
CA TYR A 97 -2.69 0.21 4.06
C TYR A 97 -3.69 1.10 4.81
N GLY A 98 -4.59 1.77 4.09
CA GLY A 98 -5.61 2.64 4.69
C GLY A 98 -6.57 1.89 5.61
N GLU A 99 -6.96 0.66 5.24
CA GLU A 99 -7.78 -0.20 6.09
C GLU A 99 -7.04 -0.65 7.36
N LEU A 100 -5.79 -1.09 7.22
CA LEU A 100 -4.95 -1.49 8.36
C LEU A 100 -4.78 -0.36 9.37
N MET A 101 -4.53 0.87 8.90
CA MET A 101 -4.36 2.03 9.77
C MET A 101 -5.63 2.37 10.55
N ARG A 102 -6.78 2.36 9.86
CA ARG A 102 -8.08 2.60 10.51
C ARG A 102 -8.40 1.52 11.54
N TYR A 103 -8.25 0.25 11.14
CA TYR A 103 -8.53 -0.89 11.99
C TYR A 103 -7.60 -0.94 13.22
N SER A 104 -6.31 -0.62 13.07
CA SER A 104 -5.36 -0.53 14.20
C SER A 104 -5.82 0.49 15.23
N GLN A 105 -6.30 1.66 14.79
CA GLN A 105 -6.77 2.71 15.69
C GLN A 105 -8.01 2.28 16.48
N ASP A 106 -8.99 1.67 15.81
CA ASP A 106 -10.20 1.16 16.44
C ASP A 106 -9.87 0.05 17.45
N LEU A 107 -8.98 -0.87 17.06
CA LEU A 107 -8.52 -1.98 17.89
C LEU A 107 -7.77 -1.49 19.15
N LYS A 108 -6.94 -0.45 19.03
CA LYS A 108 -6.28 0.18 20.19
C LYS A 108 -7.31 0.76 21.17
N GLY A 109 -8.36 1.40 20.66
CA GLY A 109 -9.46 1.95 21.46
C GLY A 109 -10.22 0.86 22.20
N GLU A 110 -10.64 -0.18 21.48
CA GLU A 110 -11.36 -1.33 22.03
C GLU A 110 -10.54 -2.08 23.09
N ARG A 111 -9.26 -2.38 22.79
CA ARG A 111 -8.34 -3.01 23.74
C ARG A 111 -8.21 -2.22 25.03
N LYS A 112 -8.01 -0.90 24.91
CA LYS A 112 -7.87 -0.01 26.07
C LYS A 112 -9.13 -0.04 26.94
N HIS A 113 -10.31 -0.08 26.33
CA HIS A 113 -11.58 -0.16 27.03
C HIS A 113 -11.66 -1.45 27.88
N HIS A 114 -11.44 -2.62 27.28
CA HIS A 114 -11.49 -3.89 28.01
C HIS A 114 -10.45 -4.02 29.13
N LEU A 115 -9.22 -3.55 28.91
CA LEU A 115 -8.20 -3.54 29.95
C LEU A 115 -8.56 -2.58 31.10
N GLN A 116 -9.23 -1.47 30.81
CA GLN A 116 -9.72 -0.56 31.83
C GLN A 116 -10.84 -1.18 32.67
N GLU A 117 -11.74 -1.95 32.06
CA GLU A 117 -12.77 -2.71 32.77
C GLU A 117 -12.14 -3.75 33.72
N GLY A 118 -11.13 -4.49 33.25
CA GLY A 118 -10.41 -5.45 34.09
C GLY A 118 -9.71 -4.80 35.28
N ARG A 119 -9.00 -3.68 35.06
CA ARG A 119 -8.37 -2.92 36.15
C ARG A 119 -9.40 -2.39 37.16
N LYS A 120 -10.56 -1.90 36.69
CA LYS A 120 -11.65 -1.48 37.57
C LYS A 120 -12.18 -2.63 38.41
N ALA A 121 -12.38 -3.81 37.81
CA ALA A 121 -12.84 -5.00 38.52
C ALA A 121 -11.83 -5.46 39.60
N GLN A 122 -10.53 -5.43 39.29
CA GLN A 122 -9.46 -5.74 40.25
C GLN A 122 -9.40 -4.74 41.40
N GLN A 123 -9.47 -3.43 41.10
CA GLN A 123 -9.48 -2.38 42.11
C GLN A 123 -10.70 -2.47 43.04
N SER A 124 -11.87 -2.78 42.49
CA SER A 124 -13.08 -2.99 43.28
C SER A 124 -12.93 -4.15 44.25
N LEU A 125 -12.40 -5.29 43.80
CA LEU A 125 -12.19 -6.45 44.67
C LEU A 125 -11.13 -6.19 45.74
N ASP A 126 -10.03 -5.51 45.41
CA ASP A 126 -8.99 -5.10 46.35
C ASP A 126 -9.53 -4.16 47.45
N GLN A 127 -10.42 -3.23 47.09
CA GLN A 127 -11.10 -2.37 48.06
C GLN A 127 -12.00 -3.19 49.01
N CYS A 128 -12.81 -4.10 48.48
CA CYS A 128 -13.63 -4.99 49.30
C CYS A 128 -12.77 -5.86 50.24
N TRP A 129 -11.65 -6.38 49.74
CA TRP A 129 -10.69 -7.13 50.55
C TRP A 129 -10.11 -6.28 51.69
N LYS A 130 -9.69 -5.04 51.41
CA LYS A 130 -9.18 -4.11 52.44
C LYS A 130 -10.21 -3.80 53.51
N HIS A 131 -11.47 -3.59 53.15
CA HIS A 131 -12.55 -3.38 54.13
C HIS A 131 -12.73 -4.59 55.04
N MET A 132 -12.78 -5.79 54.44
CA MET A 132 -12.87 -7.05 55.18
C MET A 132 -11.64 -7.28 56.09
N ASP A 133 -10.42 -7.11 55.58
CA ASP A 133 -9.18 -7.28 56.35
C ASP A 133 -9.06 -6.28 57.52
N ASN A 134 -9.46 -5.03 57.30
CA ASN A 134 -9.49 -4.02 58.36
C ASN A 134 -10.51 -4.36 59.45
N SER A 135 -11.71 -4.84 59.07
CA SER A 135 -12.73 -5.28 60.03
C SER A 135 -12.27 -6.49 60.84
N LYS A 136 -11.59 -7.45 60.18
CA LYS A 136 -10.98 -8.62 60.83
C LYS A 136 -9.93 -8.20 61.87
N LYS A 137 -8.99 -7.32 61.49
CA LYS A 137 -7.96 -6.81 62.41
C LYS A 137 -8.55 -6.03 63.59
N LYS A 138 -9.65 -5.28 63.36
CA LYS A 138 -10.38 -4.61 64.43
C LYS A 138 -10.97 -5.64 65.41
N PHE A 139 -11.65 -6.66 64.90
CA PHE A 139 -12.21 -7.72 65.72
C PHE A 139 -11.14 -8.46 66.53
N GLU A 140 -10.01 -8.84 65.91
CA GLU A 140 -8.88 -9.47 66.61
C GLU A 140 -8.32 -8.61 67.75
N ARG A 141 -8.28 -7.29 67.57
CA ARG A 141 -7.85 -6.35 68.61
C ARG A 141 -8.87 -6.25 69.74
N GLU A 142 -10.16 -6.09 69.44
CA GLU A 142 -11.20 -5.98 70.47
C GLU A 142 -11.32 -7.28 71.29
N CYS A 143 -11.15 -8.45 70.67
CA CYS A 143 -11.06 -9.72 71.40
C CYS A 143 -9.91 -9.73 72.41
N LYS A 144 -8.71 -9.31 72.00
CA LYS A 144 -7.55 -9.23 72.90
C LYS A 144 -7.77 -8.25 74.05
N GLU A 145 -8.44 -7.12 73.81
CA GLU A 145 -8.77 -6.17 74.87
C GLU A 145 -9.84 -6.72 75.83
N ALA A 146 -10.83 -7.45 75.32
CA ALA A 146 -11.81 -8.16 76.15
C ALA A 146 -11.16 -9.26 77.01
N GLU A 147 -10.26 -10.06 76.44
CA GLU A 147 -9.48 -11.08 77.17
C GLU A 147 -8.62 -10.45 78.29
N LYS A 148 -7.96 -9.31 78.02
CA LYS A 148 -7.22 -8.58 79.05
C LYS A 148 -8.13 -8.09 80.17
N SER A 149 -9.29 -7.51 79.84
CA SER A 149 -10.26 -7.06 80.85
C SER A 149 -10.85 -8.21 81.64
N GLN A 150 -11.03 -9.38 81.01
CA GLN A 150 -11.48 -10.61 81.68
C GLN A 150 -10.48 -11.04 82.76
N LEU A 151 -9.19 -11.11 82.41
CA LEU A 151 -8.13 -11.48 83.36
C LEU A 151 -7.98 -10.47 84.52
N ILE A 152 -8.17 -9.17 84.26
CA ILE A 152 -8.15 -8.13 85.31
C ILE A 152 -9.33 -8.30 86.26
N TYR A 153 -10.53 -8.52 85.72
CA TYR A 153 -11.72 -8.75 86.53
C TYR A 153 -11.54 -10.01 87.40
N GLU A 154 -11.15 -11.14 86.82
CA GLU A 154 -10.93 -12.40 87.55
C GLU A 154 -9.88 -12.26 88.67
N ARG A 155 -8.80 -11.51 88.42
CA ARG A 155 -7.79 -11.22 89.45
C ARG A 155 -8.35 -10.39 90.60
N LEU A 156 -9.11 -9.33 90.32
CA LEU A 156 -9.66 -8.45 91.36
C LEU A 156 -10.80 -9.12 92.13
N ASP A 157 -11.63 -9.92 91.46
CA ASP A 157 -12.75 -10.65 92.07
C ASP A 157 -12.26 -11.74 93.04
N SER A 158 -11.07 -12.31 92.79
CA SER A 158 -10.42 -13.31 93.64
C SER A 158 -9.46 -12.74 94.70
N ASP A 159 -9.17 -11.43 94.67
CA ASP A 159 -8.29 -10.77 95.64
C ASP A 159 -9.06 -10.35 96.89
N ILE A 160 -8.73 -10.98 98.01
CA ILE A 160 -9.34 -10.71 99.33
C ILE A 160 -9.12 -9.26 99.79
N ASN A 161 -8.10 -8.58 99.26
CA ASN A 161 -7.78 -7.19 99.60
C ASN A 161 -8.43 -6.17 98.66
N ALA A 162 -9.06 -6.59 97.56
CA ALA A 162 -9.71 -5.68 96.62
C ALA A 162 -11.02 -5.12 97.20
N THR A 163 -11.30 -3.85 96.95
CA THR A 163 -12.56 -3.24 97.38
C THR A 163 -13.71 -3.62 96.45
N LYS A 164 -14.94 -3.69 97.00
CA LYS A 164 -16.16 -3.93 96.19
C LYS A 164 -16.31 -2.94 95.03
N SER A 165 -15.87 -1.70 95.22
CA SER A 165 -15.91 -0.66 94.19
C SER A 165 -14.95 -0.97 93.02
N GLU A 166 -13.74 -1.45 93.31
CA GLU A 166 -12.75 -1.83 92.30
C GLU A 166 -13.21 -3.03 91.48
N VAL A 167 -13.81 -4.03 92.13
CA VAL A 167 -14.39 -5.21 91.45
C VAL A 167 -15.52 -4.79 90.53
N GLU A 168 -16.46 -3.95 91.00
CA GLU A 168 -17.60 -3.51 90.18
C GLU A 168 -17.16 -2.64 88.99
N LYS A 169 -16.13 -1.81 89.17
CA LYS A 169 -15.52 -1.03 88.08
C LYS A 169 -14.87 -1.95 87.04
N ALA A 170 -14.13 -2.97 87.47
CA ALA A 170 -13.52 -3.94 86.56
C ALA A 170 -14.58 -4.76 85.80
N LYS A 171 -15.67 -5.15 86.47
CA LYS A 171 -16.82 -5.83 85.87
C LYS A 171 -17.53 -4.99 84.82
N SER A 172 -17.77 -3.71 85.11
CA SER A 172 -18.37 -2.76 84.16
C SER A 172 -17.48 -2.58 82.92
N GLN A 173 -16.16 -2.48 83.12
CA GLN A 173 -15.19 -2.38 82.03
C GLN A 173 -15.14 -3.65 81.18
N LEU A 174 -15.24 -4.84 81.79
CA LEU A 174 -15.32 -6.11 81.09
C LEU A 174 -16.55 -6.17 80.18
N TYR A 175 -17.75 -5.86 80.69
CA TYR A 175 -18.96 -5.87 79.87
C TYR A 175 -18.89 -4.90 78.69
N LEU A 176 -18.31 -3.71 78.89
CA LEU A 176 -18.07 -2.77 77.81
C LEU A 176 -17.16 -3.38 76.72
N ARG A 177 -16.04 -4.02 77.11
CA ARG A 177 -15.13 -4.65 76.15
C ARG A 177 -15.75 -5.84 75.43
N GLN A 178 -16.53 -6.66 76.13
CA GLN A 178 -17.27 -7.77 75.52
C GLN A 178 -18.29 -7.27 74.49
N HIS A 179 -19.01 -6.18 74.79
CA HIS A 179 -19.92 -5.55 73.84
C HIS A 179 -19.19 -5.05 72.58
N MET A 180 -18.07 -4.33 72.75
CA MET A 180 -17.26 -3.85 71.62
C MET A 180 -16.70 -5.00 70.76
N ALA A 181 -16.31 -6.11 71.39
CA ALA A 181 -15.88 -7.31 70.68
C ALA A 181 -17.03 -7.93 69.86
N GLU A 182 -18.24 -8.02 70.41
CA GLU A 182 -19.40 -8.55 69.68
C GLU A 182 -19.84 -7.61 68.53
N GLU A 183 -19.80 -6.30 68.72
CA GLU A 183 -20.06 -5.34 67.63
C GLU A 183 -19.04 -5.48 66.49
N SER A 184 -17.75 -5.58 66.83
CA SER A 184 -16.69 -5.75 65.81
C SER A 184 -16.74 -7.12 65.12
N LYS A 185 -17.21 -8.17 65.80
CA LYS A 185 -17.50 -9.49 65.22
C LYS A 185 -18.60 -9.42 64.17
N ASN A 186 -19.71 -8.74 64.49
CA ASN A 186 -20.84 -8.57 63.58
C ASN A 186 -20.44 -7.76 62.33
N GLU A 187 -19.66 -6.70 62.52
CA GLU A 187 -19.09 -5.92 61.41
C GLU A 187 -18.18 -6.80 60.53
N TYR A 188 -17.26 -7.56 61.13
CA TYR A 188 -16.40 -8.48 60.38
C TYR A 188 -17.21 -9.53 59.61
N ALA A 189 -18.22 -10.14 60.23
CA ALA A 189 -19.08 -11.12 59.58
C ALA A 189 -19.81 -10.52 58.35
N ALA A 190 -20.33 -9.29 58.47
CA ALA A 190 -20.97 -8.58 57.38
C ALA A 190 -19.98 -8.27 56.23
N GLN A 191 -18.79 -7.75 56.55
CA GLN A 191 -17.76 -7.45 55.54
C GLN A 191 -17.23 -8.72 54.87
N LEU A 192 -17.12 -9.84 55.60
CA LEU A 192 -16.72 -11.13 55.04
C LEU A 192 -17.76 -11.68 54.06
N GLN A 193 -19.05 -11.61 54.41
CA GLN A 193 -20.13 -12.02 53.51
C GLN A 193 -20.13 -11.17 52.23
N ASN A 194 -19.99 -9.86 52.36
CA ASN A 194 -19.89 -8.94 51.23
C ASN A 194 -18.68 -9.28 50.34
N PHE A 195 -17.49 -9.43 50.93
CA PHE A 195 -16.28 -9.78 50.19
C PHE A 195 -16.41 -11.11 49.45
N ASN A 196 -16.94 -12.16 50.08
CA ASN A 196 -17.13 -13.46 49.43
C ASN A 196 -18.10 -13.38 48.24
N SER A 197 -19.18 -12.60 48.36
CA SER A 197 -20.11 -12.34 47.25
C SER A 197 -19.41 -11.62 46.09
N GLU A 198 -18.67 -10.55 46.38
CA GLU A 198 -17.96 -9.79 45.35
C GLU A 198 -16.81 -10.58 44.72
N GLN A 199 -16.10 -11.39 45.49
CA GLN A 199 -15.09 -12.31 45.00
C GLN A 199 -15.70 -13.34 44.03
N TRP A 200 -16.84 -13.93 44.39
CA TRP A 200 -17.53 -14.86 43.52
C TRP A 200 -17.92 -14.19 42.20
N LYS A 201 -18.53 -13.00 42.24
CA LYS A 201 -18.88 -12.23 41.03
C LYS A 201 -17.65 -11.89 40.19
N HIS A 202 -16.55 -11.52 40.84
CA HIS A 202 -15.31 -11.18 40.15
C HIS A 202 -14.80 -12.35 39.29
N PHE A 203 -14.65 -13.53 39.90
CA PHE A 203 -14.05 -14.68 39.22
C PHE A 203 -15.02 -15.50 38.37
N ASN A 204 -16.33 -15.47 38.65
CA ASN A 204 -17.33 -16.27 37.92
C ASN A 204 -18.14 -15.47 36.91
N VAL A 205 -18.06 -14.14 36.93
CA VAL A 205 -18.83 -13.26 36.03
C VAL A 205 -17.93 -12.23 35.35
N ALA A 206 -17.30 -11.34 36.13
CA ALA A 206 -16.62 -10.17 35.57
C ALA A 206 -15.37 -10.55 34.76
N ILE A 207 -14.41 -11.27 35.35
CA ILE A 207 -13.17 -11.69 34.68
C ILE A 207 -13.46 -12.58 33.46
N PRO A 208 -14.31 -13.61 33.55
CA PRO A 208 -14.64 -14.42 32.38
C PRO A 208 -15.18 -13.61 31.21
N GLN A 209 -16.08 -12.65 31.47
CA GLN A 209 -16.66 -11.83 30.42
C GLN A 209 -15.64 -10.86 29.81
N ILE A 210 -14.81 -10.21 30.62
CA ILE A 210 -13.78 -9.27 30.14
C ILE A 210 -12.74 -10.00 29.29
N PHE A 211 -12.29 -11.18 29.73
CA PHE A 211 -11.30 -11.97 28.98
C PHE A 211 -11.88 -12.62 27.74
N LYS A 212 -13.16 -12.98 27.74
CA LYS A 212 -13.86 -13.37 26.51
C LYS A 212 -13.90 -12.21 25.51
N ASN A 213 -14.20 -10.99 25.94
CA ASN A 213 -14.19 -9.82 25.05
C ASN A 213 -12.79 -9.57 24.46
N LEU A 214 -11.73 -9.68 25.28
CA LEU A 214 -10.34 -9.62 24.80
C LEU A 214 -10.02 -10.74 23.80
N GLN A 215 -10.49 -11.97 24.05
CA GLN A 215 -10.29 -13.11 23.15
C GLN A 215 -10.99 -12.89 21.81
N ASP A 216 -12.24 -12.43 21.82
CA ASP A 216 -13.02 -12.17 20.61
C ASP A 216 -12.41 -11.02 19.80
N MET A 217 -11.90 -9.99 20.48
CA MET A 217 -11.13 -8.90 19.87
C MET A 217 -9.83 -9.40 19.22
N ASP A 218 -9.04 -10.21 19.93
CA ASP A 218 -7.79 -10.79 19.44
C ASP A 218 -8.04 -11.72 18.23
N GLY A 219 -9.10 -12.52 18.30
CA GLY A 219 -9.57 -13.39 17.22
C GLY A 219 -9.96 -12.59 15.97
N ARG A 220 -10.76 -11.53 16.11
CA ARG A 220 -11.11 -10.62 14.99
C ARG A 220 -9.87 -10.00 14.36
N ARG A 221 -8.88 -9.59 15.17
CA ARG A 221 -7.61 -9.06 14.63
C ARG A 221 -6.89 -10.10 13.77
N THR A 222 -6.81 -11.35 14.21
CA THR A 222 -6.19 -12.43 13.42
C THR A 222 -6.89 -12.63 12.08
N VAL A 223 -8.23 -12.66 12.08
CA VAL A 223 -9.03 -12.80 10.84
C VAL A 223 -8.79 -11.61 9.92
N LYS A 224 -8.90 -10.38 10.42
CA LYS A 224 -8.72 -9.16 9.62
C LYS A 224 -7.32 -9.11 9.01
N LEU A 225 -6.29 -9.53 9.75
CA LEU A 225 -4.92 -9.61 9.20
C LEU A 225 -4.84 -10.58 8.02
N GLY A 226 -5.49 -11.75 8.12
CA GLY A 226 -5.59 -12.72 7.02
C GLY A 226 -6.29 -12.13 5.78
N GLU A 227 -7.40 -11.41 5.98
CA GLU A 227 -8.10 -10.70 4.90
C GLU A 227 -7.19 -9.66 4.21
N MET A 228 -6.34 -8.97 4.98
CA MET A 228 -5.41 -7.98 4.43
C MET A 228 -4.28 -8.64 3.63
N TYR A 229 -3.81 -9.82 4.02
CA TYR A 229 -2.88 -10.60 3.21
C TYR A 229 -3.49 -11.02 1.87
N GLN A 230 -4.75 -11.45 1.89
CA GLN A 230 -5.47 -11.79 0.67
C GLN A 230 -5.67 -10.55 -0.22
N SER A 231 -6.18 -9.46 0.34
CA SER A 231 -6.40 -8.18 -0.38
C SER A 231 -5.11 -7.67 -1.03
N PHE A 232 -3.97 -7.79 -0.33
CA PHE A 232 -2.65 -7.45 -0.87
C PHE A 232 -2.31 -8.21 -2.16
N ALA A 233 -2.57 -9.52 -2.21
CA ALA A 233 -2.35 -10.33 -3.41
C ALA A 233 -3.39 -10.04 -4.52
N GLU A 234 -4.64 -9.84 -4.15
CA GLU A 234 -5.73 -9.56 -5.10
C GLU A 234 -5.53 -8.25 -5.86
N VAL A 235 -4.97 -7.22 -5.21
CA VAL A 235 -4.66 -5.95 -5.89
C VAL A 235 -3.68 -6.15 -7.05
N GLU A 236 -2.67 -7.00 -6.89
CA GLU A 236 -1.74 -7.36 -7.97
C GLU A 236 -2.42 -8.21 -9.05
N GLN A 237 -3.26 -9.18 -8.65
CA GLN A 237 -3.96 -10.05 -9.60
C GLN A 237 -4.91 -9.30 -10.53
N ARG A 238 -5.57 -8.25 -10.04
CA ARG A 238 -6.55 -7.47 -10.83
C ARG A 238 -5.97 -6.81 -12.06
N VAL A 239 -4.69 -6.43 -12.05
CA VAL A 239 -4.05 -5.76 -13.19
C VAL A 239 -3.45 -6.72 -14.21
N ILE A 240 -3.30 -8.01 -13.87
CA ILE A 240 -2.68 -9.02 -14.75
C ILE A 240 -3.30 -9.03 -16.16
N PRO A 241 -4.64 -9.05 -16.35
CA PRO A 241 -5.21 -9.09 -17.69
C PRO A 241 -4.83 -7.89 -18.56
N ILE A 242 -4.78 -6.69 -17.98
CA ILE A 242 -4.42 -5.47 -18.72
C ILE A 242 -2.93 -5.43 -19.01
N ILE A 243 -2.09 -5.86 -18.04
CA ILE A 243 -0.66 -6.03 -18.25
C ILE A 243 -0.39 -7.01 -19.40
N SER A 244 -1.05 -8.17 -19.41
CA SER A 244 -0.93 -9.15 -20.50
C SER A 244 -1.29 -8.53 -21.85
N LYS A 245 -2.37 -7.74 -21.90
CA LYS A 245 -2.76 -7.02 -23.11
C LYS A 245 -1.68 -6.02 -23.58
N CYS A 246 -1.05 -5.29 -22.65
CA CYS A 246 0.04 -4.37 -23.01
C CYS A 246 1.22 -5.11 -23.64
N LEU A 247 1.60 -6.26 -23.06
CA LEU A 247 2.68 -7.09 -23.58
C LEU A 247 2.33 -7.69 -24.96
N GLU A 248 1.10 -8.14 -25.16
CA GLU A 248 0.60 -8.61 -26.46
C GLU A 248 0.60 -7.48 -27.51
N GLY A 249 0.25 -6.25 -27.10
CA GLY A 249 0.35 -5.05 -27.93
C GLY A 249 1.77 -4.78 -28.41
N MET A 250 2.77 -4.90 -27.53
CA MET A 250 4.19 -4.77 -27.90
C MET A 250 4.63 -5.83 -28.91
N VAL A 251 4.24 -7.09 -28.70
CA VAL A 251 4.52 -8.18 -29.65
C VAL A 251 3.87 -7.92 -31.01
N THR A 252 2.64 -7.40 -31.01
CA THR A 252 1.92 -7.05 -32.24
C THR A 252 2.59 -5.90 -32.97
N ALA A 253 3.01 -4.85 -32.25
CA ALA A 253 3.78 -3.75 -32.82
C ALA A 253 5.07 -4.24 -33.50
N ALA A 254 5.82 -5.15 -32.86
CA ALA A 254 7.03 -5.72 -33.46
C ALA A 254 6.75 -6.48 -34.77
N LYS A 255 5.61 -7.17 -34.88
CA LYS A 255 5.20 -7.89 -36.10
C LYS A 255 4.77 -6.95 -37.24
N ASN A 256 4.49 -5.68 -36.95
CA ASN A 256 4.07 -4.70 -37.96
C ASN A 256 5.24 -4.02 -38.68
N VAL A 257 6.49 -4.32 -38.30
CA VAL A 257 7.69 -3.87 -39.03
C VAL A 257 7.77 -4.60 -40.37
N ASP A 258 7.87 -3.83 -41.45
CA ASP A 258 7.84 -4.33 -42.83
C ASP A 258 8.99 -3.71 -43.63
N GLU A 259 10.01 -4.51 -43.96
CA GLU A 259 11.20 -4.01 -44.65
C GLU A 259 10.91 -3.53 -46.07
N ARG A 260 9.91 -4.13 -46.73
CA ARG A 260 9.56 -3.79 -48.11
C ARG A 260 8.82 -2.47 -48.16
N ARG A 261 7.88 -2.26 -47.23
CA ARG A 261 7.18 -0.99 -47.09
C ARG A 261 8.17 0.12 -46.75
N ASP A 262 9.06 -0.11 -45.79
CA ASP A 262 10.07 0.89 -45.41
C ASP A 262 10.99 1.23 -46.59
N SER A 263 11.45 0.24 -47.34
CA SER A 263 12.25 0.47 -48.56
C SER A 263 11.48 1.25 -49.63
N GLY A 264 10.20 0.95 -49.82
CA GLY A 264 9.31 1.69 -50.73
C GLY A 264 9.19 3.17 -50.35
N ILE A 265 9.02 3.48 -49.06
CA ILE A 265 8.97 4.85 -48.55
C ILE A 265 10.27 5.60 -48.88
N VAL A 266 11.44 4.95 -48.80
CA VAL A 266 12.72 5.57 -49.19
C VAL A 266 12.71 5.94 -50.67
N VAL A 267 12.33 5.00 -51.54
CA VAL A 267 12.27 5.25 -52.99
C VAL A 267 11.31 6.40 -53.29
N GLU A 268 10.10 6.38 -52.74
CA GLU A 268 9.11 7.45 -52.94
C GLU A 268 9.60 8.82 -52.44
N SER A 269 10.36 8.84 -51.35
CA SER A 269 10.87 10.08 -50.76
C SER A 269 12.05 10.68 -51.53
N PHE A 270 12.91 9.85 -52.13
CA PHE A 270 14.19 10.29 -52.70
C PHE A 270 14.34 10.10 -54.21
N LYS A 271 13.43 9.39 -54.87
CA LYS A 271 13.47 9.22 -56.33
C LYS A 271 13.41 10.58 -57.02
N SER A 272 14.52 10.95 -57.64
CA SER A 272 14.72 12.27 -58.26
C SER A 272 14.01 12.43 -59.62
N GLY A 273 13.63 11.30 -60.24
CA GLY A 273 13.11 11.26 -61.60
C GLY A 273 14.21 11.38 -62.68
N PHE A 274 15.49 11.51 -62.29
CA PHE A 274 16.59 11.45 -63.24
C PHE A 274 16.79 10.02 -63.73
N GLU A 275 17.03 9.90 -65.03
CA GLU A 275 17.54 8.66 -65.62
C GLU A 275 19.08 8.68 -65.57
N PRO A 276 19.72 7.50 -65.46
CA PRO A 276 21.17 7.39 -65.60
C PRO A 276 21.62 8.05 -66.91
N PRO A 277 22.71 8.85 -66.91
CA PRO A 277 23.20 9.47 -68.13
C PRO A 277 23.54 8.40 -69.17
N GLY A 278 23.01 8.58 -70.39
CA GLY A 278 23.37 7.75 -71.54
C GLY A 278 24.74 8.10 -72.11
N ASP A 279 25.17 7.33 -73.11
CA ASP A 279 26.45 7.55 -73.77
C ASP A 279 26.53 8.95 -74.39
N PHE A 280 27.70 9.57 -74.29
CA PHE A 280 27.95 10.83 -74.99
C PHE A 280 27.93 10.59 -76.50
N PRO A 281 27.17 11.38 -77.28
CA PRO A 281 27.20 11.27 -78.72
C PRO A 281 28.59 11.64 -79.24
N PHE A 282 29.04 10.95 -80.29
CA PHE A 282 30.23 11.37 -81.02
C PHE A 282 29.94 12.67 -81.77
N GLU A 283 30.71 13.72 -81.51
CA GLU A 283 30.64 14.99 -82.22
C GLU A 283 31.64 15.00 -83.38
N ASP A 284 31.14 14.79 -84.60
CA ASP A 284 31.96 14.84 -85.80
C ASP A 284 32.16 16.29 -86.30
N PHE A 285 33.31 16.88 -85.95
CA PHE A 285 33.69 18.21 -86.42
C PHE A 285 34.24 18.24 -87.85
N SER A 286 34.44 17.08 -88.51
CA SER A 286 35.00 17.01 -89.86
C SER A 286 34.04 17.50 -90.95
N GLN A 287 32.74 17.59 -90.66
CA GLN A 287 31.73 18.11 -91.59
C GLN A 287 31.94 19.59 -91.96
N ASN A 288 32.60 20.38 -91.10
CA ASN A 288 32.95 21.77 -91.41
C ASN A 288 34.24 21.89 -92.24
N ILE A 289 35.02 20.82 -92.38
CA ILE A 289 36.27 20.80 -93.18
C ILE A 289 35.96 20.46 -94.65
N GLN A 290 34.82 19.81 -94.94
CA GLN A 290 34.47 19.34 -96.30
C GLN A 290 33.56 20.29 -97.11
N ARG A 291 33.32 21.53 -96.65
CA ARG A 291 32.48 22.51 -97.38
C ARG A 291 33.19 23.29 -98.50
N THR A 292 34.32 22.80 -98.98
CA THR A 292 34.94 23.25 -100.24
C THR A 292 35.28 22.04 -101.10
N GLY A 293 34.34 21.58 -101.92
CA GLY A 293 34.57 20.47 -102.87
C GLY A 293 33.29 19.86 -103.42
N SER A 294 32.80 20.49 -104.49
CA SER A 294 31.75 20.11 -105.46
C SER A 294 31.36 18.64 -105.72
N ASP A 295 30.05 18.48 -105.89
CA ASP A 295 29.24 17.73 -106.87
C ASP A 295 29.45 16.23 -107.20
N GLY A 296 28.33 15.50 -107.14
CA GLY A 296 28.17 14.14 -107.69
C GLY A 296 26.90 13.40 -107.21
N THR A 297 25.74 13.87 -107.67
CA THR A 297 24.44 13.19 -107.96
C THR A 297 24.40 11.63 -107.91
N ILE A 298 23.35 10.87 -107.53
CA ILE A 298 21.87 10.96 -107.67
C ILE A 298 21.20 9.90 -106.76
N GLY A 299 19.95 10.14 -106.30
CA GLY A 299 19.00 9.07 -105.91
C GLY A 299 18.01 9.41 -104.78
N THR A 300 16.81 9.91 -105.13
CA THR A 300 15.57 10.03 -104.30
C THR A 300 14.45 9.25 -105.03
N PRO A 301 13.24 8.88 -104.48
CA PRO A 301 12.37 9.69 -103.59
C PRO A 301 11.51 8.94 -102.51
N LYS A 302 11.24 9.59 -101.36
CA LYS A 302 10.00 10.25 -100.84
C LYS A 302 8.72 9.41 -100.66
N THR A 303 8.11 9.49 -99.47
CA THR A 303 6.72 9.99 -99.21
C THR A 303 6.59 10.28 -97.70
N GLU A 304 6.54 11.54 -97.24
CA GLU A 304 5.37 12.35 -96.78
C GLU A 304 4.45 11.69 -95.72
N GLY A 305 3.97 12.37 -94.67
CA GLY A 305 3.76 13.80 -94.47
C GLY A 305 3.61 14.17 -92.98
N GLY A 306 3.51 15.47 -92.71
CA GLY A 306 3.64 16.03 -91.35
C GLY A 306 2.43 16.80 -90.80
N LYS A 307 2.60 17.18 -89.51
CA LYS A 307 2.09 18.34 -88.74
C LYS A 307 0.57 18.44 -88.42
N PRO A 308 0.14 19.28 -87.45
CA PRO A 308 0.74 19.72 -86.17
C PRO A 308 -0.23 19.78 -84.93
N ASP A 309 0.34 19.93 -83.73
CA ASP A 309 -0.08 20.51 -82.41
C ASP A 309 -1.54 20.99 -82.12
N PRO A 310 -2.03 20.92 -80.84
CA PRO A 310 -1.77 22.04 -79.90
C PRO A 310 -1.66 21.73 -78.38
N LYS A 311 -0.70 22.44 -77.74
CA LYS A 311 -0.69 23.11 -76.42
C LYS A 311 -1.79 22.79 -75.38
N HIS A 312 -1.39 22.53 -74.12
CA HIS A 312 -1.93 23.10 -72.87
C HIS A 312 -0.83 23.01 -71.77
N ALA A 313 -0.29 24.13 -71.29
CA ALA A 313 -0.75 24.94 -70.14
C ALA A 313 0.00 24.57 -68.84
N VAL A 314 0.93 25.46 -68.50
CA VAL A 314 1.76 25.50 -67.28
C VAL A 314 0.88 25.74 -66.06
N SER A 315 1.01 24.90 -65.02
CA SER A 315 0.66 25.30 -63.65
C SER A 315 1.92 25.32 -62.79
N ARG A 316 2.28 26.53 -62.35
CA ARG A 316 3.32 26.80 -61.35
C ARG A 316 2.71 26.64 -59.96
N THR A 317 3.33 25.80 -59.12
CA THR A 317 3.22 25.96 -57.66
C THR A 317 4.57 25.75 -56.98
N LYS A 318 5.23 26.88 -56.78
CA LYS A 318 6.01 27.36 -55.62
C LYS A 318 6.88 26.35 -54.83
N ASN A 319 8.18 26.50 -55.07
CA ASN A 319 9.35 26.27 -54.22
C ASN A 319 9.17 26.30 -52.69
N LYS A 320 9.90 25.38 -52.02
CA LYS A 320 10.89 25.50 -50.90
C LYS A 320 10.68 24.31 -49.95
N LEU A 321 11.68 23.48 -49.62
CA LEU A 321 12.85 23.86 -48.81
C LEU A 321 13.98 22.83 -48.96
N TRP A 322 15.18 23.30 -49.25
CA TRP A 322 16.41 22.52 -49.31
C TRP A 322 17.02 22.39 -47.90
N LEU A 323 17.47 21.19 -47.51
CA LEU A 323 18.19 20.97 -46.24
C LEU A 323 19.70 20.78 -46.37
N PHE A 324 20.28 20.74 -47.57
CA PHE A 324 21.73 20.70 -47.70
C PHE A 324 22.21 21.64 -48.81
N GLY A 325 22.91 22.68 -48.39
CA GLY A 325 23.57 23.61 -49.29
C GLY A 325 24.78 22.96 -49.95
N LYS A 326 24.69 22.75 -51.27
CA LYS A 326 25.72 23.05 -52.29
C LYS A 326 25.16 22.62 -53.65
N LYS A 327 25.21 23.51 -54.65
CA LYS A 327 24.84 23.19 -56.04
C LYS A 327 25.72 22.06 -56.57
N PRO A 328 25.17 21.00 -57.19
CA PRO A 328 26.01 20.01 -57.84
C PRO A 328 26.52 20.58 -59.17
N LYS A 329 27.85 20.55 -59.34
CA LYS A 329 28.46 20.54 -60.68
C LYS A 329 28.15 19.17 -61.29
N LEU A 330 27.84 19.15 -62.58
CA LEU A 330 27.43 17.96 -63.36
C LEU A 330 28.32 16.72 -63.15
N TRP A 331 29.59 16.91 -62.74
CA TRP A 331 30.55 15.83 -62.47
C TRP A 331 30.30 15.05 -61.17
N ALA A 332 29.44 15.53 -60.26
CA ALA A 332 29.15 14.85 -59.01
C ALA A 332 28.26 13.58 -59.17
N LEU A 333 27.67 13.36 -60.35
CA LEU A 333 26.84 12.19 -60.64
C LEU A 333 27.63 10.97 -61.17
N ILE A 334 28.92 11.14 -61.47
CA ILE A 334 29.76 10.06 -62.03
C ILE A 334 30.46 9.23 -60.93
N VAL A 335 30.53 9.76 -59.70
CA VAL A 335 31.16 9.05 -58.57
C VAL A 335 30.31 9.26 -57.32
N ALA A 336 29.27 8.43 -57.16
CA ALA A 336 28.63 8.15 -55.88
C ALA A 336 28.13 6.70 -55.88
#